data_AF-A0A0H4WZM3-F1
#
_entry.id   AF-A0A0H4WZM3-F1
#
_cell.length_a   1.000
_cell.length_b   1.000
_cell.length_c   1.000
_cell.angle_alpha   90.00
_cell.angle_beta   90.00
_cell.angle_gamma   90.00
#
_symmetry.space_group_name_H-M   'P 1'
#
loop_
_entity.id
_entity.type
_entity.pdbx_description
1 polymer ?
#
loop_
_entity_poly.entity_id
_entity_poly.type
_entity_poly.pdbx_seq_one_letter_code
_entity_poly.pdbx_strand_id
1 'polypeptide(L)'
;MSWYSGRVSELNDLMNRASEGAADSVTRALRDGISKVGTAANSALDFLFDASERASASNLGTQRKWRDRCVTAQADISRAFGDAAKDHPLTPALQLFWYQALAHEMAFFDALSQVSTPQLHDDLLVHQDLLNKMLGELWDKWTFLLSKDVTFENDQRQVVQQVARMAQKIVDELAPGAVNRLSEGIARATSKSLDKARQLDDAHLGGKGVDVAKFISALFDVDIPDGIDRDLIDAVQGGADVYQVQKGHYRSLVSTYQSLVQAEKGSVLLLFNSTRAEVLAYYDKNDLGKARVMLDQAKGRLADWASRVATSAQRDVASSFMNKVCSTLDVDWKLTEELDGKFRDKFKGIFIQALGNETVEQLAESYLFRQHLEEVTRQGAASKLKALPRGLQDEADKALSQGLRPLDDLVGRVPEDVRELARLKSQKFKDHVRDRLTARIQALLPAIVDLAESFETGNLSKDFSREDLERSLR
;
A
#
# COMPACT_ATOMS: atom_id res chain seq x y z
N MET A 1 42.64 5.28 -32.95
CA MET A 1 43.79 4.43 -32.54
C MET A 1 43.92 3.33 -33.57
N SER A 2 45.14 2.97 -33.98
CA SER A 2 45.36 1.84 -34.92
C SER A 2 45.74 0.61 -34.10
N TRP A 3 44.91 -0.43 -34.10
CA TRP A 3 45.18 -1.71 -33.43
C TRP A 3 46.40 -2.42 -34.04
N TYR A 4 46.56 -2.33 -35.36
CA TYR A 4 47.47 -3.18 -36.14
C TYR A 4 48.80 -2.52 -36.51
N SER A 5 49.09 -1.31 -36.02
CA SER A 5 50.30 -0.56 -36.38
C SER A 5 51.59 -1.31 -36.07
N GLY A 6 51.68 -1.97 -34.91
CA GLY A 6 52.84 -2.79 -34.52
C GLY A 6 53.06 -3.98 -35.44
N ARG A 7 51.97 -4.67 -35.83
CA ARG A 7 52.02 -5.80 -36.76
C ARG A 7 52.40 -5.37 -38.19
N VAL A 8 51.90 -4.22 -38.64
CA VAL A 8 52.31 -3.61 -39.92
C VAL A 8 53.81 -3.28 -39.92
N SER A 9 54.34 -2.76 -38.81
CA SER A 9 55.78 -2.50 -38.67
C SER A 9 56.59 -3.80 -38.76
N GLU A 10 56.20 -4.83 -38.00
CA GLU A 10 56.86 -6.14 -38.01
C GLU A 10 56.85 -6.78 -39.41
N LEU A 11 55.71 -6.74 -40.11
CA LEU A 11 55.60 -7.25 -41.47
C LEU A 11 56.52 -6.50 -42.45
N ASN A 12 56.62 -5.18 -42.32
CA ASN A 12 57.54 -4.39 -43.14
C ASN A 12 59.01 -4.71 -42.84
N ASP A 13 59.37 -4.91 -41.58
CA ASP A 13 60.75 -5.28 -41.19
C ASP A 13 61.14 -6.67 -41.72
N LEU A 14 60.22 -7.64 -41.61
CA LEU A 14 60.41 -8.98 -42.17
C LEU A 14 60.48 -8.97 -43.70
N MET A 15 59.63 -8.18 -44.36
CA MET A 15 59.67 -7.99 -45.80
C MET A 15 61.01 -7.39 -46.26
N ASN A 16 61.49 -6.34 -45.58
CA ASN A 16 62.76 -5.69 -45.93
C ASN A 16 63.96 -6.65 -45.83
N ARG A 17 63.93 -7.59 -44.87
CA ARG A 17 64.95 -8.65 -44.75
C ARG A 17 64.84 -9.71 -45.85
N ALA A 18 63.62 -10.04 -46.27
CA ALA A 18 63.38 -11.02 -47.32
C ALA A 18 63.58 -10.44 -48.74
N SER A 19 63.53 -9.12 -48.91
CA SER A 19 63.61 -8.41 -50.21
C SER A 19 65.04 -8.16 -50.71
N GLU A 20 66.06 -8.78 -50.11
CA GLU A 20 67.45 -8.61 -50.57
C GLU A 20 67.59 -9.03 -52.05
N GLY A 21 67.94 -8.08 -52.93
CA GLY A 21 68.04 -8.30 -54.37
C GLY A 21 66.72 -8.22 -55.15
N ALA A 22 65.59 -7.86 -54.52
CA ALA A 22 64.32 -7.62 -55.22
C ALA A 22 64.26 -6.21 -55.84
N ALA A 23 63.51 -6.06 -56.94
CA ALA A 23 63.31 -4.76 -57.58
C ALA A 23 62.46 -3.82 -56.71
N ASP A 24 62.78 -2.52 -56.69
CA ASP A 24 62.07 -1.51 -55.90
C ASP A 24 60.55 -1.45 -56.17
N SER A 25 60.13 -1.78 -57.40
CA SER A 25 58.72 -1.86 -57.77
C SER A 25 57.98 -2.96 -57.01
N VAL A 26 58.62 -4.11 -56.80
CA VAL A 26 58.08 -5.25 -56.03
C VAL A 26 57.99 -4.87 -54.56
N THR A 27 59.06 -4.30 -53.99
CA THR A 27 59.09 -3.89 -52.58
C THR A 27 58.02 -2.83 -52.27
N ARG A 28 57.76 -1.90 -53.21
CA ARG A 28 56.66 -0.93 -53.08
C ARG A 28 55.29 -1.60 -53.13
N ALA A 29 55.04 -2.49 -54.09
CA ALA A 29 53.76 -3.20 -54.20
C ALA A 29 53.45 -4.05 -52.95
N LEU A 30 54.44 -4.76 -52.41
CA LEU A 30 54.27 -5.55 -51.20
C LEU A 30 54.04 -4.68 -49.96
N ARG A 31 54.73 -3.54 -49.84
CA ARG A 31 54.49 -2.57 -48.76
C ARG A 31 53.08 -1.98 -48.81
N ASP A 32 52.59 -1.67 -50.00
CA ASP A 32 51.21 -1.22 -50.21
C ASP A 32 50.20 -2.33 -49.83
N GLY A 33 50.50 -3.59 -50.17
CA GLY A 33 49.73 -4.76 -49.74
C GLY A 33 49.67 -4.88 -48.22
N ILE A 34 50.81 -4.80 -47.52
CA ILE A 34 50.89 -4.82 -46.05
C ILE A 34 50.09 -3.66 -45.44
N SER A 35 50.13 -2.46 -46.04
CA SER A 35 49.32 -1.32 -45.59
C SER A 35 47.82 -1.60 -45.71
N LYS A 36 47.37 -2.17 -46.84
CA LYS A 36 45.96 -2.56 -47.04
C LYS A 36 45.51 -3.65 -46.05
N VAL A 37 46.37 -4.62 -45.76
CA VAL A 37 46.13 -5.65 -44.72
C VAL A 37 45.94 -4.99 -43.35
N GLY A 38 46.82 -4.07 -42.97
CA GLY A 38 46.70 -3.32 -41.73
C GLY A 38 45.41 -2.52 -41.62
N THR A 39 44.97 -1.86 -42.70
CA THR A 39 43.70 -1.14 -42.74
C THR A 39 42.49 -2.07 -42.62
N ALA A 40 42.49 -3.21 -43.33
CA ALA A 40 41.42 -4.20 -43.25
C ALA A 40 41.30 -4.80 -41.85
N ALA A 41 42.44 -5.19 -41.25
CA ALA A 41 42.49 -5.74 -39.91
C ALA A 41 42.05 -4.73 -38.84
N ASN A 42 42.51 -3.47 -38.93
CA ASN A 42 42.05 -2.39 -38.06
C ASN A 42 40.54 -2.18 -38.13
N SER A 43 40.02 -2.03 -39.35
CA SER A 43 38.59 -1.82 -39.57
C SER A 43 37.76 -3.01 -39.11
N ALA A 44 38.31 -4.22 -39.12
CA ALA A 44 37.65 -5.38 -38.55
C ALA A 44 37.60 -5.29 -37.03
N LEU A 45 38.74 -5.07 -36.36
CA LEU A 45 38.81 -4.99 -34.91
C LEU A 45 38.01 -3.80 -34.33
N ASP A 46 38.02 -2.64 -35.00
CA ASP A 46 37.16 -1.50 -34.63
C ASP A 46 35.68 -1.90 -34.67
N PHE A 47 35.23 -2.52 -35.77
CA PHE A 47 33.83 -2.96 -35.89
C PHE A 47 33.45 -4.01 -34.84
N LEU A 48 34.34 -4.98 -34.58
CA LEU A 48 34.09 -6.01 -33.57
C LEU A 48 33.98 -5.41 -32.17
N PHE A 49 34.85 -4.46 -31.84
CA PHE A 49 34.80 -3.74 -30.58
C PHE A 49 33.51 -2.91 -30.46
N ASP A 50 33.16 -2.13 -31.49
CA ASP A 50 31.93 -1.34 -31.52
C ASP A 50 30.68 -2.21 -31.39
N ALA A 51 30.68 -3.40 -32.00
CA ALA A 51 29.58 -4.35 -31.89
C ALA A 51 29.42 -4.88 -30.45
N SER A 52 30.53 -5.13 -29.74
CA SER A 52 30.51 -5.49 -28.32
C SER A 52 30.10 -4.32 -27.44
N GLU A 53 30.61 -3.10 -27.68
CA GLU A 53 30.26 -1.92 -26.88
C GLU A 53 28.78 -1.52 -27.01
N ARG A 54 28.19 -1.73 -28.18
CA ARG A 54 26.78 -1.40 -28.47
C ARG A 54 25.83 -2.59 -28.31
N ALA A 55 26.31 -3.70 -27.76
CA ALA A 55 25.47 -4.84 -27.46
C ALA A 55 24.47 -4.44 -26.36
N SER A 56 23.23 -4.86 -26.54
CA SER A 56 22.17 -4.65 -25.56
C SER A 56 21.12 -5.75 -25.72
N ALA A 57 20.25 -5.92 -24.73
CA ALA A 57 19.12 -6.85 -24.82
C ALA A 57 18.20 -6.57 -26.04
N SER A 58 18.19 -5.35 -26.58
CA SER A 58 17.44 -4.96 -27.78
C SER A 58 18.22 -5.11 -29.09
N ASN A 59 19.52 -5.39 -29.03
CA ASN A 59 20.43 -5.47 -30.18
C ASN A 59 21.34 -6.72 -30.10
N LEU A 60 20.70 -7.88 -29.94
CA LEU A 60 21.38 -9.18 -29.88
C LEU A 60 21.93 -9.64 -31.25
N GLY A 61 22.59 -10.80 -31.26
CA GLY A 61 23.17 -11.39 -32.46
C GLY A 61 24.59 -10.92 -32.71
N THR A 62 25.28 -10.47 -31.66
CA THR A 62 26.65 -9.99 -31.71
C THR A 62 27.59 -11.08 -32.22
N GLN A 63 27.34 -12.34 -31.87
CA GLN A 63 28.10 -13.50 -32.39
C GLN A 63 28.06 -13.64 -33.91
N ARG A 64 26.90 -13.41 -34.54
CA ARG A 64 26.77 -13.51 -35.99
C ARG A 64 27.52 -12.38 -36.67
N LYS A 65 27.30 -11.14 -36.22
CA LYS A 65 28.00 -9.95 -36.72
C LYS A 65 29.52 -10.10 -36.58
N TRP A 66 29.95 -10.68 -35.46
CA TRP A 66 31.35 -10.96 -35.18
C TRP A 66 31.96 -11.93 -36.19
N ARG A 67 31.33 -13.10 -36.37
CA ARG A 67 31.79 -14.11 -37.32
C ARG A 67 31.80 -13.58 -38.75
N ASP A 68 30.72 -12.94 -39.18
CA ASP A 68 30.59 -12.38 -40.53
C ASP A 68 31.68 -11.33 -40.81
N ARG A 69 32.03 -10.51 -39.81
CA ARG A 69 33.11 -9.53 -39.94
C ARG A 69 34.48 -10.18 -40.01
N CYS A 70 34.77 -11.20 -39.21
CA CYS A 70 36.03 -11.95 -39.30
C CYS A 70 36.22 -12.60 -40.68
N VAL A 71 35.16 -13.22 -41.23
CA VAL A 71 35.19 -13.81 -42.58
C VAL A 71 35.43 -12.75 -43.65
N THR A 72 34.77 -11.59 -43.53
CA THR A 72 34.98 -10.46 -44.44
C THR A 72 36.43 -9.96 -44.37
N ALA A 73 36.99 -9.84 -43.17
CA ALA A 73 38.37 -9.43 -42.95
C ALA A 73 39.36 -10.41 -43.59
N GLN A 74 39.13 -11.72 -43.45
CA GLN A 74 39.95 -12.74 -44.12
C GLN A 74 39.93 -12.60 -45.65
N ALA A 75 38.75 -12.35 -46.24
CA ALA A 75 38.62 -12.16 -47.68
C ALA A 75 39.34 -10.89 -48.16
N ASP A 76 39.22 -9.78 -47.43
CA ASP A 76 39.88 -8.51 -47.75
C ASP A 76 41.40 -8.60 -47.61
N ILE A 77 41.88 -9.27 -46.56
CA ILE A 77 43.31 -9.55 -46.35
C ILE A 77 43.85 -10.45 -47.46
N SER A 78 43.17 -11.55 -47.78
CA SER A 78 43.58 -12.46 -48.85
C SER A 78 43.65 -11.74 -50.20
N ARG A 79 42.68 -10.88 -50.51
CA ARG A 79 42.69 -10.02 -51.71
C ARG A 79 43.88 -9.05 -51.70
N ALA A 80 44.16 -8.40 -50.57
CA ALA A 80 45.30 -7.48 -50.45
C ALA A 80 46.65 -8.18 -50.67
N PHE A 81 46.82 -9.39 -50.13
CA PHE A 81 48.01 -10.22 -50.37
C PHE A 81 48.09 -10.69 -51.83
N GLY A 82 46.96 -11.10 -52.43
CA GLY A 82 46.89 -11.59 -53.81
C GLY A 82 47.18 -10.49 -54.83
N ASP A 83 46.52 -9.34 -54.72
CA ASP A 83 46.66 -8.20 -55.64
C ASP A 83 48.10 -7.66 -55.65
N ALA A 84 48.76 -7.61 -54.49
CA ALA A 84 50.13 -7.12 -54.37
C ALA A 84 51.19 -8.08 -54.95
N ALA A 85 50.89 -9.37 -55.10
CA ALA A 85 51.82 -10.37 -55.64
C ALA A 85 51.53 -10.79 -57.10
N LYS A 86 50.34 -10.48 -57.62
CA LYS A 86 49.82 -11.01 -58.89
C LYS A 86 50.70 -10.74 -60.12
N ASP A 87 51.29 -9.54 -60.20
CA ASP A 87 52.02 -9.07 -61.39
C ASP A 87 53.54 -9.00 -61.16
N HIS A 88 54.03 -9.60 -60.07
CA HIS A 88 55.43 -9.46 -59.63
C HIS A 88 56.09 -10.83 -59.38
N PRO A 89 57.19 -11.16 -60.08
CA PRO A 89 57.94 -12.37 -59.79
C PRO A 89 58.68 -12.22 -58.44
N LEU A 90 58.21 -12.93 -57.42
CA LEU A 90 58.80 -12.94 -56.09
C LEU A 90 60.01 -13.89 -56.03
N THR A 91 61.09 -13.48 -55.37
CA THR A 91 62.22 -14.37 -55.04
C THR A 91 61.76 -15.47 -54.08
N PRO A 92 62.45 -16.63 -54.00
CA PRO A 92 62.04 -17.72 -53.10
C PRO A 92 61.90 -17.28 -51.62
N ALA A 93 62.79 -16.40 -51.14
CA ALA A 93 62.71 -15.84 -49.79
C ALA A 93 61.45 -14.97 -49.59
N LEU A 94 61.13 -14.11 -50.56
CA LEU A 94 59.90 -13.30 -50.54
C LEU A 94 58.64 -14.16 -50.64
N GLN A 95 58.65 -15.21 -51.47
CA GLN A 95 57.51 -16.14 -51.58
C GLN A 95 57.21 -16.81 -50.24
N LEU A 96 58.25 -17.32 -49.57
CA LEU A 96 58.12 -17.97 -48.27
C LEU A 96 57.58 -16.99 -47.21
N PHE A 97 58.16 -15.79 -47.13
CA PHE A 97 57.68 -14.73 -46.24
C PHE A 97 56.21 -14.38 -46.53
N TRP A 98 55.85 -14.14 -47.79
CA TRP A 98 54.52 -13.70 -48.19
C TRP A 98 53.46 -14.75 -47.86
N TYR A 99 53.76 -16.02 -48.12
CA TYR A 99 52.90 -17.15 -47.79
C TYR A 99 52.71 -17.31 -46.27
N GLN A 100 53.81 -17.25 -45.50
CA GLN A 100 53.75 -17.36 -44.04
C GLN A 100 52.99 -16.19 -43.41
N ALA A 101 53.21 -14.96 -43.90
CA ALA A 101 52.50 -13.78 -43.45
C ALA A 101 50.98 -13.94 -43.69
N LEU A 102 50.56 -14.29 -44.90
CA LEU A 102 49.15 -14.55 -45.21
C LEU A 102 48.56 -15.63 -44.31
N ALA A 103 49.26 -16.75 -44.12
CA ALA A 103 48.80 -17.85 -43.27
C ALA A 103 48.59 -17.39 -41.81
N HIS A 104 49.51 -16.60 -41.26
CA HIS A 104 49.37 -16.03 -39.91
C HIS A 104 48.20 -15.05 -39.80
N GLU A 105 47.94 -14.22 -40.81
CA GLU A 105 46.79 -13.31 -40.81
C GLU A 105 45.45 -14.05 -40.92
N MET A 106 45.39 -15.08 -41.78
CA MET A 106 44.19 -15.91 -41.93
C MET A 106 43.87 -16.66 -40.62
N ALA A 107 44.88 -17.26 -39.99
CA ALA A 107 44.74 -17.98 -38.73
C ALA A 107 44.30 -17.06 -37.58
N PHE A 108 44.75 -15.80 -37.54
CA PHE A 108 44.36 -14.82 -36.54
C PHE A 108 42.84 -14.61 -36.53
N PHE A 109 42.26 -14.28 -37.70
CA PHE A 109 40.83 -14.01 -37.83
C PHE A 109 39.98 -15.30 -37.85
N ASP A 110 40.54 -16.43 -38.28
CA ASP A 110 39.85 -17.72 -38.19
C ASP A 110 39.60 -18.09 -36.74
N ALA A 111 40.66 -18.07 -35.92
CA ALA A 111 40.56 -18.35 -34.49
C ALA A 111 39.66 -17.34 -33.78
N LEU A 112 39.75 -16.05 -34.14
CA LEU A 112 38.88 -15.00 -33.57
C LEU A 112 37.40 -15.22 -33.89
N SER A 113 37.07 -15.75 -35.08
CA SER A 113 35.70 -16.02 -35.50
C SER A 113 35.01 -17.16 -34.71
N GLN A 114 35.83 -18.02 -34.10
CA GLN A 114 35.39 -19.20 -33.33
C GLN A 114 35.21 -18.88 -31.83
N VAL A 115 35.72 -17.73 -31.37
CA VAL A 115 35.52 -17.26 -30.00
C VAL A 115 34.03 -17.00 -29.77
N SER A 116 33.50 -17.53 -28.68
CA SER A 116 32.08 -17.39 -28.31
C SER A 116 31.82 -16.27 -27.30
N THR A 117 32.81 -15.44 -27.01
CA THR A 117 32.70 -14.30 -26.09
C THR A 117 31.49 -13.41 -26.44
N PRO A 118 31.22 -13.08 -27.72
CA PRO A 118 30.02 -12.30 -28.08
C PRO A 118 28.70 -13.00 -27.74
N GLN A 119 28.60 -14.32 -27.93
CA GLN A 119 27.40 -15.07 -27.55
C GLN A 119 27.18 -15.03 -26.03
N LEU A 120 28.23 -15.25 -25.24
CA LEU A 120 28.14 -15.21 -23.78
C LEU A 120 27.83 -13.80 -23.25
N HIS A 121 28.27 -12.76 -23.97
CA HIS A 121 27.89 -11.38 -23.70
C HIS A 121 26.40 -11.12 -23.97
N ASP A 122 25.88 -11.58 -25.11
CA ASP A 122 24.45 -11.53 -25.43
C ASP A 122 23.63 -12.25 -24.35
N ASP A 123 24.06 -13.44 -23.91
CA ASP A 123 23.39 -14.21 -22.85
C ASP A 123 23.40 -13.47 -21.50
N LEU A 124 24.49 -12.78 -21.16
CA LEU A 124 24.60 -11.93 -19.96
C LEU A 124 23.59 -10.77 -20.01
N LEU A 125 23.47 -10.10 -21.16
CA LEU A 125 22.57 -8.97 -21.36
C LEU A 125 21.09 -9.41 -21.32
N VAL A 126 20.76 -10.60 -21.84
CA VAL A 126 19.43 -11.20 -21.71
C VAL A 126 19.10 -11.46 -20.23
N HIS A 127 20.05 -11.98 -19.48
CA HIS A 127 19.87 -12.22 -18.05
C HIS A 127 19.62 -10.90 -17.29
N GLN A 128 20.37 -9.86 -17.60
CA GLN A 128 20.20 -8.52 -17.04
C GLN A 128 18.80 -7.92 -17.32
N ASP A 129 18.29 -8.05 -18.55
CA ASP A 129 16.94 -7.59 -18.92
C ASP A 129 15.84 -8.35 -18.16
N LEU A 130 16.01 -9.66 -17.98
CA LEU A 130 15.10 -10.47 -17.19
C LEU A 130 15.06 -10.02 -15.72
N LEU A 131 16.22 -9.76 -15.11
CA LEU A 131 16.28 -9.22 -13.74
C LEU A 131 15.58 -7.86 -13.63
N ASN A 132 15.79 -6.97 -14.59
CA ASN A 132 15.13 -5.66 -14.65
C ASN A 132 13.60 -5.78 -14.74
N LYS A 133 13.10 -6.66 -15.61
CA LYS A 133 11.65 -6.89 -15.76
C LYS A 133 11.04 -7.45 -14.49
N MET A 134 11.67 -8.45 -13.88
CA MET A 134 11.20 -9.02 -12.61
C MET A 134 11.18 -7.98 -11.48
N LEU A 135 12.22 -7.14 -11.39
CA LEU A 135 12.26 -6.03 -10.42
C LEU A 135 11.11 -5.06 -10.64
N GLY A 136 10.82 -4.68 -11.89
CA GLY A 136 9.71 -3.81 -12.25
C GLY A 136 8.35 -4.42 -11.90
N GLU A 137 8.09 -5.67 -12.29
CA GLU A 137 6.84 -6.38 -12.00
C GLU A 137 6.57 -6.51 -10.50
N LEU A 138 7.60 -6.88 -9.72
CA LEU A 138 7.49 -6.98 -8.26
C LEU A 138 7.23 -5.62 -7.61
N TRP A 139 7.83 -4.56 -8.15
CA TRP A 139 7.60 -3.20 -7.70
C TRP A 139 6.17 -2.71 -7.99
N ASP A 140 5.66 -3.02 -9.18
CA ASP A 140 4.29 -2.67 -9.56
C ASP A 140 3.29 -3.42 -8.70
N LYS A 141 3.52 -4.71 -8.41
CA LYS A 141 2.69 -5.49 -7.48
C LYS A 141 2.71 -4.94 -6.05
N TRP A 142 3.87 -4.51 -5.56
CA TRP A 142 4.00 -3.85 -4.25
C TRP A 142 3.23 -2.53 -4.21
N THR A 143 3.39 -1.69 -5.23
CA THR A 143 2.69 -0.40 -5.33
C THR A 143 1.18 -0.59 -5.49
N PHE A 144 0.77 -1.63 -6.23
CA PHE A 144 -0.62 -2.03 -6.34
C PHE A 144 -1.20 -2.48 -5.01
N LEU A 145 -0.44 -3.25 -4.22
CA LEU A 145 -0.84 -3.67 -2.88
C LEU A 145 -1.12 -2.46 -1.99
N LEU A 146 -0.22 -1.47 -1.97
CA LEU A 146 -0.40 -0.21 -1.22
C LEU A 146 -1.57 0.65 -1.72
N SER A 147 -2.01 0.51 -2.97
CA SER A 147 -3.09 1.34 -3.54
C SER A 147 -4.46 0.67 -3.55
N LYS A 148 -4.53 -0.67 -3.49
CA LYS A 148 -5.79 -1.41 -3.42
C LYS A 148 -6.53 -1.16 -2.10
N ASP A 149 -5.79 -0.82 -1.04
CA ASP A 149 -6.33 -0.49 0.29
C ASP A 149 -7.28 0.72 0.27
N VAL A 150 -7.13 1.66 -0.67
CA VAL A 150 -7.94 2.89 -0.72
C VAL A 150 -9.45 2.61 -0.77
N THR A 151 -9.89 1.51 -1.38
CA THR A 151 -11.34 1.20 -1.47
C THR A 151 -11.89 0.69 -0.14
N PHE A 152 -11.20 -0.28 0.48
CA PHE A 152 -11.58 -0.80 1.79
C PHE A 152 -11.44 0.27 2.87
N GLU A 153 -10.39 1.07 2.82
CA GLU A 153 -10.17 2.22 3.69
C GLU A 153 -11.33 3.20 3.61
N ASN A 154 -11.78 3.59 2.40
CA ASN A 154 -12.90 4.51 2.22
C ASN A 154 -14.21 3.94 2.78
N ASP A 155 -14.53 2.67 2.51
CA ASP A 155 -15.74 2.02 3.01
C ASP A 155 -15.72 1.91 4.54
N GLN A 156 -14.58 1.52 5.12
CA GLN A 156 -14.38 1.45 6.57
C GLN A 156 -14.48 2.83 7.22
N ARG A 157 -13.87 3.86 6.61
CA ARG A 157 -13.94 5.25 7.06
C ARG A 157 -15.37 5.78 7.02
N GLN A 158 -16.15 5.42 5.99
CA GLN A 158 -17.56 5.77 5.92
C GLN A 158 -18.36 5.17 7.07
N VAL A 159 -18.06 3.93 7.48
CA VAL A 159 -18.70 3.32 8.67
C VAL A 159 -18.35 4.09 9.94
N VAL A 160 -17.08 4.42 10.18
CA VAL A 160 -16.67 5.19 11.37
C VAL A 160 -17.29 6.60 11.35
N GLN A 161 -17.39 7.24 10.19
CA GLN A 161 -18.10 8.52 10.04
C GLN A 161 -19.60 8.40 10.36
N GLN A 162 -20.25 7.27 10.05
CA GLN A 162 -21.64 7.04 10.45
C GLN A 162 -21.77 6.91 11.97
N VAL A 163 -20.80 6.27 12.65
CA VAL A 163 -20.74 6.23 14.12
C VAL A 163 -20.56 7.64 14.69
N ALA A 164 -19.70 8.48 14.07
CA ALA A 164 -19.54 9.88 14.46
C ALA A 164 -20.83 10.70 14.27
N ARG A 165 -21.56 10.49 13.18
CA ARG A 165 -22.86 11.16 12.98
C ARG A 165 -23.89 10.70 14.01
N MET A 166 -23.85 9.43 14.38
CA MET A 166 -24.72 8.86 15.40
C MET A 166 -24.42 9.45 16.79
N ALA A 167 -23.15 9.54 17.17
CA ALA A 167 -22.72 10.20 18.40
C ALA A 167 -23.15 11.67 18.43
N GLN A 168 -22.98 12.41 17.33
CA GLN A 168 -23.47 13.79 17.21
C GLN A 168 -24.99 13.88 17.38
N LYS A 169 -25.76 13.01 16.71
CA LYS A 169 -27.22 12.94 16.85
C LYS A 169 -27.68 12.65 18.28
N ILE A 170 -26.93 11.82 19.01
CA ILE A 170 -27.20 11.55 20.43
C ILE A 170 -27.06 12.82 21.26
N VAL A 171 -25.99 13.58 21.02
CA VAL A 171 -25.65 14.80 21.77
C VAL A 171 -26.63 15.94 21.46
N ASP A 172 -26.98 16.13 20.20
CA ASP A 172 -27.74 17.30 19.74
C ASP A 172 -29.26 17.09 19.81
N GLU A 173 -29.74 15.89 19.48
CA GLU A 173 -31.16 15.64 19.27
C GLU A 173 -31.75 14.70 20.31
N LEU A 174 -31.14 13.51 20.49
CA LEU A 174 -31.80 12.45 21.27
C LEU A 174 -31.79 12.74 22.76
N ALA A 175 -30.64 13.09 23.33
CA ALA A 175 -30.55 13.38 24.77
C ALA A 175 -31.36 14.64 25.15
N PRO A 176 -31.22 15.80 24.46
CA PRO A 176 -32.05 16.97 24.76
C PRO A 176 -33.54 16.74 24.47
N GLY A 177 -33.86 16.06 23.36
CA GLY A 177 -35.23 15.76 22.96
C GLY A 177 -35.95 14.79 23.90
N ALA A 178 -35.23 13.89 24.59
CA ALA A 178 -35.82 13.04 25.63
C ALA A 178 -36.25 13.86 26.86
N VAL A 179 -35.41 14.80 27.30
CA VAL A 179 -35.72 15.72 28.41
C VAL A 179 -36.93 16.59 28.07
N ASN A 180 -36.96 17.18 26.86
CA ASN A 180 -38.06 18.02 26.41
C ASN A 180 -39.38 17.24 26.30
N ARG A 181 -39.37 16.05 25.69
CA ARG A 181 -40.58 15.20 25.57
C ARG A 181 -41.14 14.78 26.92
N LEU A 182 -40.26 14.46 27.88
CA LEU A 182 -40.67 14.13 29.25
C LEU A 182 -41.32 15.35 29.92
N SER A 183 -40.70 16.52 29.83
CA SER A 183 -41.23 17.77 30.39
C SER A 183 -42.60 18.12 29.81
N GLU A 184 -42.77 18.02 28.48
CA GLU A 184 -44.06 18.23 27.80
C GLU A 184 -45.11 17.17 28.17
N GLY A 185 -44.71 15.90 28.33
CA GLY A 185 -45.59 14.82 28.77
C GLY A 185 -46.12 15.06 30.18
N ILE A 186 -45.24 15.47 31.10
CA ILE A 186 -45.61 15.83 32.48
C ILE A 186 -46.52 17.06 32.47
N ALA A 187 -46.21 18.10 31.71
CA ALA A 187 -47.04 19.29 31.60
C ALA A 187 -48.45 18.97 31.09
N ARG A 188 -48.58 18.11 30.06
CA ARG A 188 -49.88 17.65 29.56
C ARG A 188 -50.65 16.83 30.59
N ALA A 189 -49.99 15.88 31.24
CA ALA A 189 -50.58 15.03 32.27
C ALA A 189 -51.11 15.86 33.45
N THR A 190 -50.27 16.75 33.98
CA THR A 190 -50.62 17.63 35.10
C THR A 190 -51.71 18.65 34.75
N SER A 191 -51.70 19.21 33.54
CA SER A 191 -52.79 20.09 33.05
C SER A 191 -54.13 19.37 33.01
N LYS A 192 -54.19 18.13 32.50
CA LYS A 192 -55.44 17.34 32.48
C LYS A 192 -55.97 17.05 33.88
N SER A 193 -55.08 16.75 34.84
CA SER A 193 -55.47 16.61 36.26
C SER A 193 -56.04 17.92 36.81
N LEU A 194 -55.38 19.04 36.53
CA LEU A 194 -55.78 20.35 37.00
C LEU A 194 -57.12 20.80 36.44
N ASP A 195 -57.38 20.58 35.16
CA ASP A 195 -58.65 20.94 34.53
C ASP A 195 -59.81 20.12 35.13
N LYS A 196 -59.58 18.84 35.43
CA LYS A 196 -60.55 17.99 36.13
C LYS A 196 -60.80 18.48 37.56
N ALA A 197 -59.74 18.86 38.28
CA ALA A 197 -59.85 19.43 39.64
C ALA A 197 -60.63 20.75 39.64
N ARG A 198 -60.37 21.64 38.66
CA ARG A 198 -61.11 22.91 38.49
C ARG A 198 -62.58 22.71 38.14
N GLN A 199 -62.90 21.76 37.26
CA GLN A 199 -64.29 21.44 36.93
C GLN A 199 -65.06 20.94 38.15
N LEU A 200 -64.43 20.13 39.01
CA LEU A 200 -65.02 19.67 40.26
C LEU A 200 -65.21 20.82 41.26
N ASP A 201 -64.22 21.72 41.36
CA ASP A 201 -64.26 22.94 42.17
C ASP A 201 -65.44 23.84 41.78
N ASP A 202 -65.55 24.19 40.49
CA ASP A 202 -66.61 25.05 39.94
C ASP A 202 -68.01 24.43 40.12
N ALA A 203 -68.14 23.12 39.90
CA ALA A 203 -69.42 22.42 39.99
C ALA A 203 -69.96 22.29 41.43
N HIS A 204 -69.08 22.27 42.44
CA HIS A 204 -69.46 21.95 43.83
C HIS A 204 -69.37 23.15 44.79
N LEU A 205 -68.50 24.14 44.54
CA LEU A 205 -68.47 25.37 45.34
C LEU A 205 -69.59 26.36 44.98
N GLY A 206 -70.19 26.23 43.79
CA GLY A 206 -71.31 27.08 43.35
C GLY A 206 -72.69 26.73 43.93
N GLY A 207 -72.85 25.62 44.67
CA GLY A 207 -74.17 25.13 45.07
C GLY A 207 -74.21 24.33 46.37
N LYS A 208 -74.62 25.01 47.45
CA LYS A 208 -75.15 24.53 48.75
C LYS A 208 -74.95 23.04 49.11
N GLY A 209 -74.10 22.80 50.13
CA GLY A 209 -74.26 21.69 51.07
C GLY A 209 -73.50 20.39 50.78
N VAL A 210 -72.35 20.46 50.12
CA VAL A 210 -71.49 19.28 49.93
C VAL A 210 -70.71 19.00 51.22
N ASP A 211 -70.74 17.74 51.68
CA ASP A 211 -69.86 17.20 52.71
C ASP A 211 -68.40 17.41 52.27
N VAL A 212 -67.74 18.41 52.84
CA VAL A 212 -66.42 18.89 52.39
C VAL A 212 -65.36 17.78 52.46
N ALA A 213 -65.53 16.81 53.35
CA ALA A 213 -64.68 15.62 53.40
C ALA A 213 -64.88 14.71 52.17
N LYS A 214 -66.13 14.50 51.71
CA LYS A 214 -66.41 13.78 50.45
C LYS A 214 -65.94 14.55 49.22
N PHE A 215 -66.00 15.88 49.24
CA PHE A 215 -65.46 16.71 48.17
C PHE A 215 -63.94 16.56 48.06
N ILE A 216 -63.21 16.68 49.16
CA ILE A 216 -61.74 16.48 49.19
C ILE A 216 -61.39 15.05 48.80
N SER A 217 -62.13 14.06 49.31
CA SER A 217 -61.99 12.68 48.83
C SER A 217 -62.25 12.59 47.32
N ALA A 218 -63.30 13.18 46.76
CA ALA A 218 -63.58 13.12 45.33
C ALA A 218 -62.57 13.90 44.46
N LEU A 219 -61.94 14.96 44.99
CA LEU A 219 -60.92 15.75 44.29
C LEU A 219 -59.59 15.00 44.17
N PHE A 220 -59.28 14.12 45.15
CA PHE A 220 -57.98 13.46 45.29
C PHE A 220 -58.01 11.91 45.32
N ASP A 221 -59.18 11.27 45.40
CA ASP A 221 -59.42 9.82 45.20
C ASP A 221 -59.78 9.51 43.73
N VAL A 222 -59.61 10.47 42.82
CA VAL A 222 -59.57 10.15 41.39
C VAL A 222 -58.30 9.33 41.18
N ASP A 223 -58.43 8.01 41.06
CA ASP A 223 -57.41 7.15 40.44
C ASP A 223 -56.78 7.93 39.29
N ILE A 224 -55.45 8.02 39.24
CA ILE A 224 -54.72 8.75 38.18
C ILE A 224 -55.46 8.47 36.87
N PRO A 225 -56.10 9.48 36.23
CA PRO A 225 -56.90 9.24 35.05
C PRO A 225 -56.07 8.46 34.04
N ASP A 226 -56.58 7.36 33.48
CA ASP A 226 -55.86 6.48 32.53
C ASP A 226 -55.15 7.27 31.40
N GLY A 227 -55.65 8.47 31.06
CA GLY A 227 -55.04 9.39 30.11
C GLY A 227 -53.67 9.96 30.52
N ILE A 228 -53.39 10.10 31.82
CA ILE A 228 -52.07 10.49 32.34
C ILE A 228 -51.08 9.34 32.19
N ASP A 229 -51.54 8.14 32.51
CA ASP A 229 -50.74 6.93 32.30
C ASP A 229 -50.38 6.82 30.81
N ARG A 230 -51.34 7.03 29.90
CA ARG A 230 -51.09 6.99 28.45
C ARG A 230 -50.12 8.07 27.97
N ASP A 231 -50.29 9.33 28.37
CA ASP A 231 -49.41 10.43 27.92
C ASP A 231 -47.97 10.27 28.44
N LEU A 232 -47.81 9.77 29.68
CA LEU A 232 -46.50 9.43 30.26
C LEU A 232 -45.90 8.17 29.63
N ILE A 233 -46.74 7.18 29.30
CA ILE A 233 -46.34 5.99 28.56
C ILE A 233 -45.81 6.39 27.18
N ASP A 234 -46.51 7.21 26.42
CA ASP A 234 -46.10 7.64 25.07
C ASP A 234 -44.79 8.45 25.11
N ALA A 235 -44.62 9.34 26.10
CA ALA A 235 -43.40 10.12 26.29
C ALA A 235 -42.16 9.25 26.60
N VAL A 236 -42.35 8.14 27.32
CA VAL A 236 -41.26 7.26 27.78
C VAL A 236 -41.02 6.06 26.86
N GLN A 237 -42.06 5.35 26.40
CA GLN A 237 -41.89 4.22 25.45
C GLN A 237 -41.28 4.68 24.14
N GLY A 238 -41.72 5.83 23.61
CA GLY A 238 -41.10 6.44 22.43
C GLY A 238 -39.64 6.90 22.65
N GLY A 239 -39.14 6.92 23.89
CA GLY A 239 -37.73 7.10 24.22
C GLY A 239 -36.96 5.78 24.21
N ALA A 240 -37.49 4.75 24.89
CA ALA A 240 -36.86 3.43 25.02
C ALA A 240 -36.57 2.80 23.64
N ASP A 241 -37.58 2.81 22.76
CA ASP A 241 -37.49 2.22 21.43
C ASP A 241 -36.43 2.92 20.58
N VAL A 242 -36.30 4.24 20.73
CA VAL A 242 -35.30 5.03 19.98
C VAL A 242 -33.89 4.64 20.40
N TYR A 243 -33.60 4.48 21.69
CA TYR A 243 -32.28 4.05 22.16
C TYR A 243 -31.97 2.60 21.77
N GLN A 244 -32.96 1.70 21.79
CA GLN A 244 -32.80 0.33 21.32
C GLN A 244 -32.54 0.26 19.80
N VAL A 245 -33.25 1.07 19.01
CA VAL A 245 -33.01 1.18 17.55
C VAL A 245 -31.60 1.70 17.29
N GLN A 246 -31.17 2.73 18.02
CA GLN A 246 -29.80 3.25 17.93
C GLN A 246 -28.76 2.17 18.28
N LYS A 247 -28.97 1.43 19.38
CA LYS A 247 -28.10 0.31 19.75
C LYS A 247 -28.02 -0.77 18.67
N GLY A 248 -29.16 -1.12 18.06
CA GLY A 248 -29.21 -2.04 16.93
C GLY A 248 -28.43 -1.52 15.72
N HIS A 249 -28.56 -0.23 15.42
CA HIS A 249 -27.81 0.42 14.34
C HIS A 249 -26.30 0.40 14.60
N TYR A 250 -25.85 0.75 15.81
CA TYR A 250 -24.44 0.66 16.21
C TYR A 250 -23.88 -0.76 16.01
N ARG A 251 -24.58 -1.79 16.50
CA ARG A 251 -24.15 -3.20 16.32
C ARG A 251 -24.06 -3.60 14.85
N SER A 252 -24.97 -3.10 14.01
CA SER A 252 -24.90 -3.32 12.56
C SER A 252 -23.67 -2.65 11.94
N LEU A 253 -23.30 -1.45 12.38
CA LEU A 253 -22.09 -0.75 11.91
C LEU A 253 -20.82 -1.49 12.35
N VAL A 254 -20.75 -1.95 13.60
CA VAL A 254 -19.64 -2.79 14.09
C VAL A 254 -19.49 -4.05 13.24
N SER A 255 -20.59 -4.78 13.00
CA SER A 255 -20.55 -5.99 12.17
C SER A 255 -20.12 -5.70 10.73
N THR A 256 -20.54 -4.57 10.16
CA THR A 256 -20.16 -4.16 8.80
C THR A 256 -18.67 -3.85 8.75
N TYR A 257 -18.17 -3.06 9.71
CA TYR A 257 -16.75 -2.73 9.82
C TYR A 257 -15.89 -3.98 9.96
N GLN A 258 -16.23 -4.88 10.89
CA GLN A 258 -15.49 -6.12 11.10
C GLN A 258 -15.49 -7.02 9.86
N SER A 259 -16.60 -7.07 9.11
CA SER A 259 -16.64 -7.81 7.83
C SER A 259 -15.72 -7.19 6.78
N LEU A 260 -15.63 -5.85 6.71
CA LEU A 260 -14.73 -5.16 5.79
C LEU A 260 -13.26 -5.42 6.15
N VAL A 261 -12.91 -5.35 7.45
CA VAL A 261 -11.54 -5.66 7.92
C VAL A 261 -11.17 -7.12 7.65
N GLN A 262 -12.08 -8.08 7.81
CA GLN A 262 -11.81 -9.48 7.48
C GLN A 262 -11.64 -9.72 5.97
N ALA A 263 -12.44 -9.03 5.13
CA ALA A 263 -12.31 -9.11 3.67
C ALA A 263 -10.97 -8.52 3.19
N GLU A 264 -10.61 -7.35 3.72
CA GLU A 264 -9.32 -6.71 3.48
C GLU A 264 -8.18 -7.61 3.93
N LYS A 265 -8.21 -8.13 5.15
CA LYS A 265 -7.24 -9.10 5.67
C LYS A 265 -7.04 -10.27 4.70
N GLY A 266 -8.11 -10.87 4.20
CA GLY A 266 -8.02 -11.97 3.22
C GLY A 266 -7.31 -11.54 1.92
N SER A 267 -7.64 -10.36 1.39
CA SER A 267 -7.06 -9.83 0.17
C SER A 267 -5.59 -9.42 0.35
N VAL A 268 -5.28 -8.61 1.37
CA VAL A 268 -3.94 -8.09 1.68
C VAL A 268 -3.00 -9.26 1.99
N LEU A 269 -3.39 -10.21 2.85
CA LEU A 269 -2.53 -11.36 3.16
C LEU A 269 -2.27 -12.24 1.94
N LEU A 270 -3.27 -12.47 1.09
CA LEU A 270 -3.09 -13.28 -0.12
C LEU A 270 -2.12 -12.62 -1.10
N LEU A 271 -2.31 -11.33 -1.37
CA LEU A 271 -1.42 -10.54 -2.23
C LEU A 271 -0.02 -10.43 -1.63
N PHE A 272 0.09 -10.14 -0.33
CA PHE A 272 1.36 -10.04 0.37
C PHE A 272 2.13 -11.36 0.32
N ASN A 273 1.48 -12.49 0.62
CA ASN A 273 2.11 -13.81 0.57
C ASN A 273 2.50 -14.22 -0.86
N SER A 274 1.68 -13.88 -1.86
CA SER A 274 2.02 -14.10 -3.28
C SER A 274 3.26 -13.30 -3.67
N THR A 275 3.30 -12.00 -3.39
CA THR A 275 4.45 -11.15 -3.69
C THR A 275 5.70 -11.60 -2.92
N ARG A 276 5.54 -12.04 -1.66
CA ARG A 276 6.63 -12.61 -0.87
C ARG A 276 7.20 -13.87 -1.51
N ALA A 277 6.34 -14.79 -1.96
CA ALA A 277 6.78 -16.01 -2.63
C ALA A 277 7.53 -15.70 -3.93
N GLU A 278 7.11 -14.69 -4.69
CA GLU A 278 7.81 -14.26 -5.90
C GLU A 278 9.15 -13.58 -5.59
N VAL A 279 9.25 -12.77 -4.53
CA VAL A 279 10.53 -12.18 -4.09
C VAL A 279 11.50 -13.26 -3.62
N LEU A 280 11.02 -14.26 -2.88
CA LEU A 280 11.84 -15.41 -2.48
C LEU A 280 12.27 -16.24 -3.70
N ALA A 281 11.36 -16.47 -4.64
CA ALA A 281 11.68 -17.15 -5.89
C ALA A 281 12.71 -16.37 -6.71
N TYR A 282 12.66 -15.03 -6.74
CA TYR A 282 13.71 -14.21 -7.33
C TYR A 282 15.02 -14.42 -6.56
N TYR A 283 15.00 -14.34 -5.24
CA TYR A 283 16.22 -14.50 -4.42
C TYR A 283 16.94 -15.83 -4.70
N ASP A 284 16.17 -16.91 -4.85
CA ASP A 284 16.69 -18.25 -5.12
C ASP A 284 17.08 -18.46 -6.59
N LYS A 285 16.42 -17.77 -7.53
CA LYS A 285 16.55 -17.99 -8.99
C LYS A 285 17.13 -16.82 -9.77
N ASN A 286 17.64 -15.79 -9.08
CA ASN A 286 18.27 -14.65 -9.74
C ASN A 286 19.52 -15.07 -10.54
N ASP A 287 20.00 -16.32 -10.39
CA ASP A 287 21.04 -16.95 -11.20
C ASP A 287 22.32 -16.10 -11.37
N LEU A 288 22.58 -15.20 -10.42
CA LEU A 288 23.71 -14.26 -10.48
C LEU A 288 25.05 -15.00 -10.50
N GLY A 289 25.13 -16.13 -9.79
CA GLY A 289 26.28 -17.04 -9.86
C GLY A 289 26.49 -17.64 -11.26
N LYS A 290 25.43 -17.99 -11.99
CA LYS A 290 25.55 -18.46 -13.38
C LYS A 290 25.99 -17.33 -14.30
N ALA A 291 25.45 -16.13 -14.14
CA ALA A 291 25.87 -14.96 -14.90
C ALA A 291 27.34 -14.62 -14.68
N ARG A 292 27.85 -14.76 -13.44
CA ARG A 292 29.28 -14.62 -13.15
C ARG A 292 30.12 -15.67 -13.87
N VAL A 293 29.68 -16.92 -13.88
CA VAL A 293 30.37 -18.00 -14.61
C VAL A 293 30.37 -17.72 -16.12
N MET A 294 29.30 -17.19 -16.69
CA MET A 294 29.24 -16.78 -18.10
C MET A 294 30.27 -15.68 -18.41
N LEU A 295 30.38 -14.66 -17.54
CA LEU A 295 31.40 -13.62 -17.66
C LEU A 295 32.81 -14.21 -17.63
N ASP A 296 33.11 -15.04 -16.63
CA ASP A 296 34.44 -15.64 -16.48
C ASP A 296 34.79 -16.52 -17.70
N GLN A 297 33.82 -17.26 -18.24
CA GLN A 297 33.99 -18.03 -19.48
C GLN A 297 34.20 -17.13 -20.71
N ALA A 298 33.46 -16.02 -20.82
CA ALA A 298 33.58 -15.08 -21.92
C ALA A 298 34.98 -14.45 -21.96
N LYS A 299 35.49 -14.02 -20.80
CA LYS A 299 36.85 -13.48 -20.64
C LYS A 299 37.90 -14.56 -20.90
N GLY A 300 37.71 -15.76 -20.34
CA GLY A 300 38.63 -16.89 -20.51
C GLY A 300 38.81 -17.32 -21.96
N ARG A 301 37.72 -17.40 -22.74
CA ARG A 301 37.78 -17.77 -24.17
C ARG A 301 38.52 -16.72 -25.02
N LEU A 302 38.33 -15.44 -24.71
CA LEU A 302 39.03 -14.36 -25.42
C LEU A 302 40.53 -14.32 -25.03
N ALA A 303 40.85 -14.60 -23.77
CA ALA A 303 42.22 -14.70 -23.30
C ALA A 303 42.97 -15.91 -23.90
N ASP A 304 42.31 -17.06 -24.00
CA ASP A 304 42.88 -18.25 -24.64
C ASP A 304 43.22 -17.96 -26.12
N TRP A 305 42.32 -17.31 -26.86
CA TRP A 305 42.59 -16.84 -28.22
C TRP A 305 43.80 -15.90 -28.28
N ALA A 306 43.84 -14.87 -27.43
CA ALA A 306 44.93 -13.90 -27.42
C ALA A 306 46.30 -14.52 -27.06
N SER A 307 46.32 -15.64 -26.32
CA SER A 307 47.56 -16.34 -25.97
C SER A 307 48.13 -17.21 -27.12
N ARG A 308 47.26 -17.70 -28.02
CA ARG A 308 47.59 -18.69 -29.07
C ARG A 308 47.98 -18.09 -30.41
N VAL A 309 47.97 -16.76 -30.54
CA VAL A 309 48.39 -16.07 -31.77
C VAL A 309 49.90 -16.23 -32.04
N ALA A 310 50.24 -16.34 -33.33
CA ALA A 310 51.51 -16.85 -33.81
C ALA A 310 52.72 -15.95 -33.52
N THR A 311 52.56 -14.63 -33.67
CA THR A 311 53.67 -13.67 -33.58
C THR A 311 53.56 -12.78 -32.36
N SER A 312 54.69 -12.21 -31.90
CA SER A 312 54.70 -11.27 -30.77
C SER A 312 53.84 -10.04 -31.05
N ALA A 313 53.93 -9.45 -32.25
CA ALA A 313 53.13 -8.27 -32.57
C ALA A 313 51.62 -8.61 -32.62
N GLN A 314 51.23 -9.75 -33.20
CA GLN A 314 49.81 -10.19 -33.15
C GLN A 314 49.34 -10.46 -31.72
N ARG A 315 50.21 -10.96 -30.84
CA ARG A 315 49.89 -11.16 -29.42
C ARG A 315 49.66 -9.84 -28.69
N ASP A 316 50.44 -8.80 -28.99
CA ASP A 316 50.24 -7.45 -28.44
C ASP A 316 48.91 -6.85 -28.91
N VAL A 317 48.60 -6.98 -30.21
CA VAL A 317 47.30 -6.57 -30.77
C VAL A 317 46.15 -7.32 -30.09
N ALA A 318 46.23 -8.64 -30.04
CA ALA A 318 45.19 -9.49 -29.44
C ALA A 318 44.99 -9.18 -27.96
N SER A 319 46.07 -8.94 -27.21
CA SER A 319 46.00 -8.57 -25.79
C SER A 319 45.35 -7.19 -25.60
N SER A 320 45.71 -6.21 -26.43
CA SER A 320 45.09 -4.88 -26.38
C SER A 320 43.59 -4.93 -26.68
N PHE A 321 43.20 -5.66 -27.72
CA PHE A 321 41.80 -5.87 -28.08
C PHE A 321 41.02 -6.61 -26.99
N MET A 322 41.58 -7.72 -26.50
CA MET A 322 41.01 -8.51 -25.40
C MET A 322 40.75 -7.63 -24.18
N ASN A 323 41.73 -6.82 -23.75
CA ASN A 323 41.58 -5.95 -22.59
C ASN A 323 40.42 -4.96 -22.75
N LYS A 324 40.23 -4.39 -23.94
CA LYS A 324 39.11 -3.46 -24.17
C LYS A 324 37.75 -4.17 -24.13
N VAL A 325 37.62 -5.32 -24.81
CA VAL A 325 36.36 -6.10 -24.79
C VAL A 325 36.04 -6.58 -23.38
N CYS A 326 37.04 -7.10 -22.65
CA CYS A 326 36.88 -7.50 -21.25
C CYS A 326 36.45 -6.33 -20.36
N SER A 327 36.94 -5.10 -20.61
CA SER A 327 36.51 -3.91 -19.88
C SER A 327 35.04 -3.58 -20.14
N THR A 328 34.54 -3.75 -21.36
CA THR A 328 33.12 -3.59 -21.67
C THR A 328 32.27 -4.61 -20.91
N LEU A 329 32.66 -5.88 -20.93
CA LEU A 329 31.98 -6.94 -20.18
C LEU A 329 31.95 -6.65 -18.67
N ASP A 330 33.03 -6.10 -18.11
CA ASP A 330 33.10 -5.73 -16.69
C ASP A 330 32.17 -4.56 -16.34
N VAL A 331 31.91 -3.64 -17.28
CA VAL A 331 30.93 -2.56 -17.09
C VAL A 331 29.51 -3.12 -17.02
N ASP A 332 29.14 -3.99 -17.97
CA ASP A 332 27.80 -4.60 -17.99
C ASP A 332 27.56 -5.53 -16.79
N TRP A 333 28.60 -6.24 -16.35
CA TRP A 333 28.56 -7.03 -15.13
C TRP A 333 28.29 -6.17 -13.89
N LYS A 334 29.00 -5.04 -13.73
CA LYS A 334 28.76 -4.13 -12.60
C LYS A 334 27.32 -3.64 -12.57
N LEU A 335 26.74 -3.31 -13.72
CA LEU A 335 25.33 -2.91 -13.79
C LEU A 335 24.41 -4.05 -13.34
N THR A 336 24.74 -5.31 -13.67
CA THR A 336 24.00 -6.48 -13.20
C THR A 336 24.08 -6.64 -11.67
N GLU A 337 25.27 -6.46 -11.08
CA GLU A 337 25.45 -6.47 -9.62
C GLU A 337 24.69 -5.34 -8.93
N GLU A 338 24.72 -4.13 -9.49
CA GLU A 338 23.98 -2.98 -8.96
C GLU A 338 22.47 -3.19 -8.99
N LEU A 339 21.93 -3.84 -10.02
CA LEU A 339 20.50 -4.16 -10.11
C LEU A 339 20.08 -5.16 -9.04
N ASP A 340 20.86 -6.22 -8.83
CA ASP A 340 20.59 -7.17 -7.75
C ASP A 340 20.75 -6.55 -6.36
N GLY A 341 21.75 -5.69 -6.16
CA GLY A 341 21.93 -4.91 -4.94
C GLY A 341 20.72 -4.02 -4.65
N LYS A 342 20.27 -3.25 -5.64
CA LYS A 342 19.05 -2.42 -5.55
C LYS A 342 17.82 -3.26 -5.23
N PHE A 343 17.66 -4.43 -5.85
CA PHE A 343 16.57 -5.36 -5.53
C PHE A 343 16.62 -5.77 -4.04
N ARG A 344 17.77 -6.26 -3.58
CA ARG A 344 17.96 -6.76 -2.22
C ARG A 344 17.70 -5.67 -1.20
N ASP A 345 18.30 -4.50 -1.38
CA ASP A 345 18.16 -3.38 -0.45
C ASP A 345 16.71 -2.86 -0.39
N LYS A 346 16.02 -2.82 -1.53
CA LYS A 346 14.65 -2.29 -1.59
C LYS A 346 13.61 -3.20 -0.95
N PHE A 347 13.78 -4.52 -1.04
CA PHE A 347 12.85 -5.50 -0.43
C PHE A 347 13.34 -6.04 0.92
N LYS A 348 14.50 -5.57 1.39
CA LYS A 348 14.98 -5.80 2.75
C LYS A 348 14.06 -5.10 3.75
N GLY A 349 13.57 -5.86 4.73
CA GLY A 349 12.59 -5.36 5.72
C GLY A 349 11.12 -5.44 5.28
N ILE A 350 10.86 -5.79 4.02
CA ILE A 350 9.50 -6.01 3.50
C ILE A 350 9.21 -7.51 3.33
N PHE A 351 10.04 -8.22 2.54
CA PHE A 351 9.77 -9.63 2.17
C PHE A 351 10.89 -10.60 2.59
N ILE A 352 12.13 -10.11 2.69
CA ILE A 352 13.33 -10.94 2.94
C ILE A 352 13.56 -11.13 4.46
N GLN A 353 13.05 -10.22 5.29
CA GLN A 353 13.15 -10.27 6.75
C GLN A 353 11.75 -10.22 7.38
N ALA A 354 11.67 -10.32 8.71
CA ALA A 354 10.44 -10.00 9.41
C ALA A 354 9.99 -8.58 9.04
N LEU A 355 8.68 -8.41 8.83
CA LEU A 355 8.09 -7.12 8.50
C LEU A 355 8.47 -6.10 9.57
N GLY A 356 9.03 -4.97 9.13
CA GLY A 356 9.27 -3.84 10.02
C GLY A 356 7.95 -3.25 10.52
N ASN A 357 7.95 -2.68 11.73
CA ASN A 357 6.75 -2.03 12.29
C ASN A 357 6.19 -0.93 11.38
N GLU A 358 7.06 -0.23 10.65
CA GLU A 358 6.66 0.80 9.69
C GLU A 358 5.88 0.21 8.51
N THR A 359 6.30 -0.95 7.99
CA THR A 359 5.59 -1.64 6.90
C THR A 359 4.28 -2.24 7.39
N VAL A 360 4.23 -2.77 8.61
CA VAL A 360 2.97 -3.20 9.23
C VAL A 360 2.01 -2.02 9.38
N GLU A 361 2.48 -0.86 9.84
CA GLU A 361 1.66 0.34 9.95
C GLU A 361 1.23 0.89 8.57
N GLN A 362 2.07 0.80 7.54
CA GLN A 362 1.70 1.19 6.17
C GLN A 362 0.63 0.27 5.57
N LEU A 363 0.66 -1.01 5.90
CA LEU A 363 -0.32 -2.01 5.41
C LEU A 363 -1.60 -2.05 6.25
N ALA A 364 -1.52 -1.72 7.52
CA ALA A 364 -2.65 -1.74 8.44
C ALA A 364 -3.26 -0.35 8.67
N GLU A 365 -2.55 0.73 8.36
CA GLU A 365 -2.92 2.15 8.53
C GLU A 365 -3.67 2.48 9.83
N SER A 366 -3.32 1.80 10.91
CA SER A 366 -4.05 1.84 12.18
C SER A 366 -4.10 3.24 12.81
N TYR A 367 -3.17 4.13 12.48
CA TYR A 367 -3.16 5.52 12.94
C TYR A 367 -4.35 6.34 12.41
N LEU A 368 -4.76 6.17 11.15
CA LEU A 368 -5.89 6.92 10.56
C LEU A 368 -7.20 6.60 11.27
N PHE A 369 -7.42 5.32 11.57
CA PHE A 369 -8.61 4.84 12.25
C PHE A 369 -8.63 5.27 13.73
N ARG A 370 -7.48 5.25 14.41
CA ARG A 370 -7.36 5.81 15.77
C ARG A 370 -7.79 7.27 15.82
N GLN A 371 -7.34 8.09 14.86
CA GLN A 371 -7.73 9.50 14.79
C GLN A 371 -9.25 9.68 14.63
N HIS A 372 -9.90 8.89 13.78
CA HIS A 372 -11.36 8.95 13.61
C HIS A 372 -12.14 8.47 14.84
N LEU A 373 -11.64 7.46 15.56
CA LEU A 373 -12.26 7.02 16.83
C LEU A 373 -12.08 8.04 17.95
N GLU A 374 -10.96 8.77 17.97
CA GLU A 374 -10.77 9.92 18.87
C GLU A 374 -11.80 11.03 18.60
N GLU A 375 -12.14 11.29 17.33
CA GLU A 375 -13.19 12.25 16.96
C GLU A 375 -14.56 11.83 17.51
N VAL A 376 -14.94 10.55 17.36
CA VAL A 376 -16.18 9.99 17.95
C VAL A 376 -16.19 10.18 19.46
N THR A 377 -15.07 9.85 20.12
CA THR A 377 -14.93 9.97 21.58
C THR A 377 -15.06 11.43 22.03
N ARG A 378 -14.45 12.37 21.30
CA ARG A 378 -14.44 13.80 21.61
C ARG A 378 -15.84 14.42 21.60
N GLN A 379 -16.76 13.89 20.80
CA GLN A 379 -18.16 14.36 20.78
C GLN A 379 -18.87 14.13 22.12
N GLY A 380 -18.40 13.20 22.96
CA GLY A 380 -18.89 13.04 24.33
C GLY A 380 -20.27 12.38 24.45
N ALA A 381 -20.71 11.61 23.45
CA ALA A 381 -21.99 10.90 23.47
C ALA A 381 -22.13 9.96 24.68
N ALA A 382 -21.08 9.21 25.04
CA ALA A 382 -21.08 8.36 26.23
C ALA A 382 -21.34 9.15 27.52
N SER A 383 -20.64 10.27 27.72
CA SER A 383 -20.82 11.14 28.88
C SER A 383 -22.23 11.75 28.92
N LYS A 384 -22.77 12.17 27.78
CA LYS A 384 -24.14 12.70 27.68
C LYS A 384 -25.19 11.64 28.01
N LEU A 385 -25.05 10.43 27.49
CA LEU A 385 -25.97 9.32 27.80
C LEU A 385 -25.89 8.92 29.28
N LYS A 386 -24.70 8.88 29.88
CA LYS A 386 -24.53 8.60 31.33
C LYS A 386 -25.13 9.68 32.23
N ALA A 387 -25.11 10.94 31.79
CA ALA A 387 -25.71 12.06 32.53
C ALA A 387 -27.24 12.15 32.35
N LEU A 388 -27.78 11.57 31.27
CA LEU A 388 -29.19 11.67 30.91
C LEU A 388 -30.15 11.14 32.00
N PRO A 389 -29.92 9.98 32.66
CA PRO A 389 -30.73 9.52 33.79
C PRO A 389 -30.99 10.58 34.85
N ARG A 390 -29.94 11.27 35.28
CA ARG A 390 -30.02 12.32 36.28
C ARG A 390 -30.76 13.54 35.75
N GLY A 391 -30.47 13.95 34.51
CA GLY A 391 -31.17 15.05 33.85
C GLY A 391 -32.68 14.80 33.68
N LEU A 392 -33.07 13.56 33.35
CA LEU A 392 -34.48 13.16 33.27
C LEU A 392 -35.16 13.24 34.63
N GLN A 393 -34.47 12.82 35.69
CA GLN A 393 -35.01 12.85 37.06
C GLN A 393 -35.13 14.28 37.60
N ASP A 394 -34.08 15.09 37.42
CA ASP A 394 -34.07 16.51 37.82
C ASP A 394 -35.18 17.30 37.08
N GLU A 395 -35.36 17.07 35.77
CA GLU A 395 -36.42 17.72 35.00
C GLU A 395 -37.80 17.19 35.37
N ALA A 396 -37.95 15.89 35.68
CA ALA A 396 -39.22 15.34 36.15
C ALA A 396 -39.66 15.98 37.48
N ASP A 397 -38.75 16.08 38.45
CA ASP A 397 -39.02 16.71 39.74
C ASP A 397 -39.38 18.19 39.57
N LYS A 398 -38.64 18.90 38.70
CA LYS A 398 -38.91 20.31 38.38
C LYS A 398 -40.27 20.48 37.70
N ALA A 399 -40.54 19.73 36.63
CA ALA A 399 -41.79 19.81 35.87
C ALA A 399 -43.00 19.44 36.73
N LEU A 400 -42.87 18.44 37.62
CA LEU A 400 -43.91 18.10 38.60
C LEU A 400 -44.14 19.23 39.60
N SER A 401 -43.07 19.80 40.16
CA SER A 401 -43.20 20.90 41.14
C SER A 401 -43.90 22.12 40.53
N GLN A 402 -43.63 22.41 39.26
CA GLN A 402 -44.25 23.51 38.53
C GLN A 402 -45.68 23.19 38.10
N GLY A 403 -45.89 22.02 37.49
CA GLY A 403 -47.17 21.57 36.97
C GLY A 403 -48.21 21.32 38.08
N LEU A 404 -47.79 20.89 39.27
CA LEU A 404 -48.69 20.64 40.40
C LEU A 404 -48.82 21.83 41.36
N ARG A 405 -48.10 22.94 41.12
CA ARG A 405 -48.21 24.17 41.94
C ARG A 405 -49.66 24.69 42.09
N PRO A 406 -50.51 24.69 41.05
CA PRO A 406 -51.87 25.20 41.21
C PRO A 406 -52.77 24.29 42.06
N LEU A 407 -52.37 23.03 42.34
CA LEU A 407 -53.04 22.20 43.37
C LEU A 407 -52.77 22.73 44.77
N ASP A 408 -51.59 23.30 45.03
CA ASP A 408 -51.29 23.95 46.31
C ASP A 408 -52.16 25.19 46.50
N ASP A 409 -52.38 25.95 45.43
CA ASP A 409 -53.28 27.09 45.43
C ASP A 409 -54.73 26.67 45.71
N LEU A 410 -55.19 25.53 45.16
CA LEU A 410 -56.50 24.94 45.45
C LEU A 410 -56.62 24.53 46.93
N VAL A 411 -55.61 23.86 47.49
CA VAL A 411 -55.58 23.50 48.92
C VAL A 411 -55.71 24.74 49.81
N GLY A 412 -55.09 25.86 49.43
CA GLY A 412 -55.18 27.13 50.16
C GLY A 412 -56.57 27.79 50.16
N ARG A 413 -57.44 27.44 49.20
CA ARG A 413 -58.82 27.98 49.08
C ARG A 413 -59.85 27.18 49.87
N VAL A 414 -59.50 25.99 50.34
CA VAL A 414 -60.39 25.12 51.13
C VAL A 414 -60.57 25.69 52.56
N PRO A 415 -61.77 25.55 53.17
CA PRO A 415 -62.01 25.93 54.57
C PRO A 415 -60.99 25.33 55.55
N GLU A 416 -60.71 26.05 56.65
CA GLU A 416 -59.69 25.65 57.65
C GLU A 416 -59.89 24.25 58.19
N ASP A 417 -61.14 23.91 58.46
CA ASP A 417 -61.60 22.69 59.11
C ASP A 417 -61.17 21.41 58.37
N VAL A 418 -60.77 21.55 57.10
CA VAL A 418 -60.50 20.44 56.17
C VAL A 418 -59.22 20.64 55.36
N ARG A 419 -58.51 21.75 55.60
CA ARG A 419 -57.27 22.13 54.91
C ARG A 419 -56.15 21.10 55.13
N GLU A 420 -56.03 20.54 56.34
CA GLU A 420 -55.04 19.49 56.63
C GLU A 420 -55.33 18.18 55.88
N LEU A 421 -56.60 17.81 55.72
CA LEU A 421 -56.99 16.65 54.93
C LEU A 421 -56.66 16.86 53.45
N ALA A 422 -56.97 18.05 52.91
CA ALA A 422 -56.64 18.42 51.54
C ALA A 422 -55.12 18.45 51.29
N ARG A 423 -54.34 18.96 52.26
CA ARG A 423 -52.88 18.94 52.22
C ARG A 423 -52.32 17.52 52.18
N LEU A 424 -52.79 16.64 53.07
CA LEU A 424 -52.37 15.23 53.11
C LEU A 424 -52.71 14.48 51.82
N LYS A 425 -53.90 14.71 51.26
CA LYS A 425 -54.35 14.07 50.00
C LYS A 425 -53.59 14.61 48.78
N SER A 426 -53.36 15.92 48.69
CA SER A 426 -52.50 16.54 47.66
C SER A 426 -51.09 15.99 47.70
N GLN A 427 -50.51 15.85 48.90
CA GLN A 427 -49.17 15.28 49.05
C GLN A 427 -49.12 13.81 48.58
N LYS A 428 -50.09 12.98 48.97
CA LYS A 428 -50.19 11.59 48.50
C LYS A 428 -50.30 11.49 46.98
N PHE A 429 -51.06 12.39 46.35
CA PHE A 429 -51.16 12.45 44.89
C PHE A 429 -49.82 12.80 44.23
N LYS A 430 -49.12 13.82 44.74
CA LYS A 430 -47.78 14.21 44.27
C LYS A 430 -46.78 13.06 44.39
N ASP A 431 -46.78 12.37 45.52
CA ASP A 431 -45.87 11.25 45.76
C ASP A 431 -46.20 10.07 44.83
N HIS A 432 -47.49 9.77 44.61
CA HIS A 432 -47.90 8.71 43.69
C HIS A 432 -47.49 8.99 42.22
N VAL A 433 -47.65 10.24 41.75
CA VAL A 433 -47.20 10.63 40.41
C VAL A 433 -45.68 10.60 40.30
N ARG A 434 -44.95 11.01 41.35
CA ARG A 434 -43.48 10.92 41.42
C ARG A 434 -43.00 9.48 41.36
N ASP A 435 -43.63 8.56 42.11
CA ASP A 435 -43.26 7.14 42.13
C ASP A 435 -43.46 6.49 40.75
N ARG A 436 -44.58 6.79 40.08
CA ARG A 436 -44.86 6.34 38.71
C ARG A 436 -43.81 6.83 37.70
N LEU A 437 -43.47 8.12 37.74
CA LEU A 437 -42.44 8.72 36.89
C LEU A 437 -41.06 8.11 37.16
N THR A 438 -40.72 7.92 38.43
CA THR A 438 -39.45 7.30 38.86
C THR A 438 -39.33 5.87 38.33
N ALA A 439 -40.35 5.04 38.52
CA ALA A 439 -40.37 3.67 38.01
C ALA A 439 -40.23 3.63 36.48
N ARG A 440 -40.78 4.63 35.79
CA ARG A 440 -40.76 4.70 34.33
C ARG A 440 -39.42 5.20 33.77
N ILE A 441 -38.79 6.18 34.42
CA ILE A 441 -37.40 6.58 34.14
C ILE A 441 -36.46 5.40 34.39
N GLN A 442 -36.67 4.64 35.47
CA GLN A 442 -35.88 3.44 35.77
C GLN A 442 -35.96 2.38 34.66
N ALA A 443 -37.12 2.24 34.00
CA ALA A 443 -37.28 1.33 32.87
C ALA A 443 -36.47 1.74 31.61
N LEU A 444 -36.09 3.02 31.47
CA LEU A 444 -35.26 3.52 30.37
C LEU A 444 -33.76 3.29 30.59
N LEU A 445 -33.34 3.22 31.86
CA LEU A 445 -31.93 3.19 32.22
C LEU A 445 -31.13 2.09 31.52
N PRO A 446 -31.61 0.84 31.42
CA PRO A 446 -30.82 -0.21 30.78
C PRO A 446 -30.50 0.11 29.32
N ALA A 447 -31.46 0.63 28.55
CA ALA A 447 -31.26 0.96 27.14
C ALA A 447 -30.27 2.12 26.94
N ILE A 448 -30.32 3.14 27.82
CA ILE A 448 -29.43 4.30 27.80
C ILE A 448 -28.01 3.90 28.21
N VAL A 449 -27.87 3.11 29.28
CA VAL A 449 -26.57 2.65 29.80
C VAL A 449 -25.90 1.73 28.79
N ASP A 450 -26.60 0.74 28.25
CA ASP A 450 -26.04 -0.17 27.24
C ASP A 450 -25.55 0.58 25.99
N LEU A 451 -26.28 1.61 25.56
CA LEU A 451 -25.85 2.45 24.44
C LEU A 451 -24.64 3.30 24.83
N ALA A 452 -24.61 3.83 26.06
CA ALA A 452 -23.48 4.62 26.55
C ALA A 452 -22.18 3.81 26.60
N GLU A 453 -22.25 2.55 27.04
CA GLU A 453 -21.12 1.62 27.06
C GLU A 453 -20.54 1.42 25.65
N SER A 454 -21.38 1.39 24.62
CA SER A 454 -20.94 1.23 23.22
C SER A 454 -20.07 2.39 22.74
N PHE A 455 -20.22 3.60 23.31
CA PHE A 455 -19.43 4.78 22.96
C PHE A 455 -18.27 5.05 23.92
N GLU A 456 -17.98 4.14 24.85
CA GLU A 456 -16.78 4.24 25.68
C GLU A 456 -15.52 3.98 24.86
N THR A 457 -14.45 4.73 25.14
CA THR A 457 -13.19 4.65 24.40
C THR A 457 -12.65 3.22 24.31
N GLY A 458 -12.73 2.43 25.39
CA GLY A 458 -12.27 1.04 25.38
C GLY A 458 -13.08 0.14 24.44
N ASN A 459 -14.41 0.31 24.41
CA ASN A 459 -15.29 -0.50 23.56
C ASN A 459 -15.22 -0.06 22.09
N LEU A 460 -15.18 1.25 21.82
CA LEU A 460 -14.96 1.77 20.47
C LEU A 460 -13.64 1.26 19.87
N SER A 461 -12.55 1.34 20.64
CA SER A 461 -11.24 0.82 20.19
C SER A 461 -11.27 -0.68 19.92
N LYS A 462 -12.04 -1.45 20.69
CA LYS A 462 -12.19 -2.90 20.48
C LYS A 462 -13.06 -3.23 19.27
N ASP A 463 -14.21 -2.57 19.14
CA ASP A 463 -15.21 -2.84 18.11
C ASP A 463 -14.72 -2.44 16.71
N PHE A 464 -13.92 -1.37 16.64
CA PHE A 464 -13.34 -0.82 15.41
C PHE A 464 -11.81 -0.99 15.35
N SER A 465 -11.29 -2.06 15.96
CA SER A 465 -9.87 -2.40 15.94
C SER A 465 -9.41 -2.98 14.61
N ARG A 466 -8.16 -2.69 14.24
CA ARG A 466 -7.40 -3.39 13.17
C ARG A 466 -6.32 -4.33 13.73
N GLU A 467 -6.29 -4.59 15.03
CA GLU A 467 -5.28 -5.45 15.68
C GLU A 467 -5.18 -6.86 15.06
N ASP A 468 -6.30 -7.42 14.61
CA ASP A 468 -6.31 -8.75 13.99
C ASP A 468 -5.66 -8.75 12.60
N LEU A 469 -5.72 -7.63 11.87
CA LEU A 469 -5.00 -7.44 10.61
C LEU A 469 -3.50 -7.31 10.90
N GLU A 470 -3.12 -6.43 11.83
CA GLU A 470 -1.72 -6.25 12.25
C GLU A 470 -1.08 -7.57 12.72
N ARG A 471 -1.80 -8.34 13.55
CA ARG A 471 -1.30 -9.62 14.07
C ARG A 471 -1.10 -10.66 12.96
N SER A 472 -1.88 -10.59 11.89
CA SER A 472 -1.77 -11.54 10.78
C SER A 472 -0.70 -11.17 9.77
N LEU A 473 -0.30 -9.89 9.73
CA LEU A 473 0.82 -9.41 8.93
C LEU A 473 2.17 -9.75 9.57
N ARG A 474 2.24 -9.85 10.90
CA ARG A 474 3.44 -10.28 11.64
C ARG A 474 3.68 -11.77 11.51
#